data_AF-A0A059G6P0-F1
#
_entry.id   AF-A0A059G6P0-F1
#
_cell.length_a   1.000
_cell.length_b   1.000
_cell.length_c   1.000
_cell.angle_alpha   90.00
_cell.angle_beta   90.00
_cell.angle_gamma   90.00
#
_symmetry.space_group_name_H-M   'P 1'
#
loop_
_entity.id
_entity.type
_entity.pdbx_description
1 polymer ?
#
loop_
_entity_poly.entity_id
_entity_poly.type
_entity_poly.pdbx_seq_one_letter_code
_entity_poly.pdbx_strand_id
1 'polypeptide(L)'
;MAKATKPTTKKPAAAKKAAPAPKVSAPAKAPTAKEVLMEKYVTDLKEKVGEARPDMALLEAAVKASGPTIYKSDTATIAASDKDELARVKKGFIAKKLGVTDEAKADAALVEAVAKYGKSVRAKHRPVMYYLIAKALKKGSVLKG
;
A
#
# COMPACT_ATOMS: atom_id res chain seq x y z
N MET A 1 25.82 24.04 53.45
CA MET A 1 26.96 24.12 52.50
C MET A 1 27.12 22.72 51.91
N ALA A 2 26.92 22.47 50.60
CA ALA A 2 27.90 22.66 49.51
C ALA A 2 29.21 21.87 49.78
N LYS A 3 29.83 21.05 48.90
CA LYS A 3 29.62 20.55 47.51
C LYS A 3 30.51 19.28 47.35
N ALA A 4 30.41 18.37 46.37
CA ALA A 4 29.32 17.89 45.51
C ALA A 4 29.87 16.70 44.65
N THR A 5 29.18 15.55 44.55
CA THR A 5 29.66 14.38 43.77
C THR A 5 29.45 14.56 42.26
N LYS A 6 30.55 14.58 41.50
CA LYS A 6 30.59 14.67 40.03
C LYS A 6 30.63 13.26 39.37
N PRO A 7 30.53 13.09 38.04
CA PRO A 7 29.53 12.18 37.50
C PRO A 7 30.08 11.08 36.58
N THR A 8 29.15 10.27 36.11
CA THR A 8 29.20 9.36 34.96
C THR A 8 30.04 9.84 33.77
N THR A 9 30.93 8.98 33.28
CA THR A 9 31.17 8.76 31.83
C THR A 9 31.67 7.33 31.58
N LYS A 10 31.59 6.89 30.32
CA LYS A 10 31.52 5.48 29.89
C LYS A 10 32.61 5.18 28.84
N LYS A 11 33.04 3.91 28.74
CA LYS A 11 33.84 3.22 27.68
C LYS A 11 35.29 2.86 28.12
N PRO A 12 35.69 1.57 27.98
CA PRO A 12 36.29 1.01 26.75
C PRO A 12 35.27 0.11 26.01
N ALA A 13 35.15 0.06 24.68
CA ALA A 13 36.15 -0.33 23.67
C ALA A 13 36.58 -1.81 23.81
N ALA A 14 35.83 -2.70 23.15
CA ALA A 14 36.21 -4.09 22.89
C ALA A 14 35.83 -4.45 21.45
N ALA A 15 36.68 -5.24 20.78
CA ALA A 15 36.62 -5.46 19.33
C ALA A 15 35.82 -6.72 18.93
N LYS A 16 35.61 -6.82 17.61
CA LYS A 16 35.00 -7.93 16.84
C LYS A 16 35.16 -9.34 17.46
N LYS A 17 34.07 -10.11 17.45
CA LYS A 17 34.08 -11.53 17.05
C LYS A 17 32.80 -11.84 16.26
N ALA A 18 32.90 -12.76 15.30
CA ALA A 18 31.90 -12.96 14.24
C ALA A 18 31.07 -14.24 14.40
N ALA A 19 29.90 -14.25 13.72
CA ALA A 19 29.08 -15.41 13.36
C ALA A 19 28.34 -16.11 14.55
N PRO A 20 27.20 -16.80 14.32
CA PRO A 20 26.80 -17.51 13.11
C PRO A 20 25.73 -16.82 12.24
N ALA A 21 25.79 -17.13 10.94
CA ALA A 21 24.73 -16.85 9.96
C ALA A 21 23.79 -18.11 9.84
N PRO A 22 22.81 -18.17 8.92
CA PRO A 22 21.46 -18.62 9.23
C PRO A 22 21.22 -20.13 9.02
N LYS A 23 20.04 -20.62 9.47
CA LYS A 23 19.46 -21.89 9.01
C LYS A 23 18.15 -21.62 8.28
N VAL A 24 18.02 -22.25 7.10
CA VAL A 24 17.09 -21.93 6.00
C VAL A 24 16.09 -23.06 5.76
N SER A 25 14.91 -22.75 5.21
CA SER A 25 14.00 -23.72 4.57
C SER A 25 13.06 -23.08 3.52
N ALA A 26 13.62 -22.45 2.49
CA ALA A 26 13.00 -22.33 1.16
C ALA A 26 14.10 -21.98 0.12
N PRO A 27 14.11 -22.59 -1.08
CA PRO A 27 15.06 -22.22 -2.12
C PRO A 27 14.77 -20.81 -2.64
N ALA A 28 15.81 -20.14 -3.16
CA ALA A 28 15.67 -18.86 -3.86
C ALA A 28 14.90 -19.07 -5.18
N LYS A 29 13.57 -19.06 -5.07
CA LYS A 29 12.67 -18.96 -6.23
C LYS A 29 12.81 -17.55 -6.81
N ALA A 30 12.87 -17.44 -8.14
CA ALA A 30 12.74 -16.14 -8.79
C ALA A 30 11.44 -15.46 -8.29
N PRO A 31 11.46 -14.15 -7.99
CA PRO A 31 10.33 -13.47 -7.39
C PRO A 31 9.11 -13.63 -8.31
N THR A 32 8.00 -14.10 -7.74
CA THR A 32 6.78 -14.33 -8.51
C THR A 32 6.28 -13.01 -9.08
N ALA A 33 5.53 -13.08 -10.18
CA ALA A 33 4.94 -11.88 -10.79
C ALA A 33 4.10 -11.05 -9.80
N LYS A 34 3.49 -11.69 -8.78
CA LYS A 34 2.78 -11.00 -7.69
C LYS A 34 3.73 -10.21 -6.80
N GLU A 35 4.86 -10.77 -6.40
CA GLU A 35 5.84 -10.11 -5.51
C GLU A 35 6.46 -8.88 -6.19
N VAL A 36 6.89 -9.03 -7.45
CA VAL A 36 7.42 -7.92 -8.27
C VAL A 36 6.38 -6.79 -8.45
N LEU A 37 5.10 -7.14 -8.60
CA LEU A 37 4.03 -6.14 -8.63
C LEU A 37 3.80 -5.49 -7.26
N MET A 38 3.89 -6.25 -6.17
CA MET A 38 3.69 -5.73 -4.82
C MET A 38 4.77 -4.73 -4.42
N GLU A 39 6.03 -4.97 -4.78
CA GLU A 39 7.12 -4.00 -4.61
C GLU A 39 6.81 -2.69 -5.33
N LYS A 40 6.39 -2.75 -6.61
CA LYS A 40 5.97 -1.57 -7.39
C LYS A 40 4.83 -0.80 -6.70
N TYR A 41 3.85 -1.49 -6.14
CA TYR A 41 2.73 -0.85 -5.44
C TYR A 41 3.15 -0.22 -4.10
N VAL A 42 4.09 -0.82 -3.37
CA VAL A 42 4.69 -0.23 -2.17
C VAL A 42 5.49 1.03 -2.52
N THR A 43 6.24 1.01 -3.63
CA THR A 43 6.95 2.19 -4.13
C THR A 43 5.98 3.30 -4.55
N ASP A 44 4.92 2.99 -5.32
CA ASP A 44 3.87 3.97 -5.67
C ASP A 44 3.21 4.59 -4.43
N LEU A 45 2.94 3.79 -3.40
CA LEU A 45 2.40 4.30 -2.13
C LEU A 45 3.39 5.23 -1.41
N LYS A 46 4.68 4.91 -1.39
CA LYS A 46 5.70 5.75 -0.74
C LYS A 46 5.98 7.04 -1.51
N GLU A 47 6.23 6.94 -2.82
CA GLU A 47 6.76 8.03 -3.63
C GLU A 47 5.68 8.92 -4.25
N LYS A 48 4.55 8.36 -4.70
CA LYS A 48 3.49 9.12 -5.37
C LYS A 48 2.37 9.54 -4.43
N VAL A 49 2.06 8.70 -3.43
CA VAL A 49 1.01 8.97 -2.42
C VAL A 49 1.57 9.62 -1.16
N GLY A 50 2.83 9.36 -0.79
CA GLY A 50 3.44 9.84 0.45
C GLY A 50 3.15 8.98 1.69
N GLU A 51 2.72 7.73 1.51
CA GLU A 51 2.51 6.76 2.60
C GLU A 51 3.86 6.24 3.12
N ALA A 52 4.42 6.91 4.14
CA ALA A 52 5.69 6.52 4.75
C ALA A 52 5.71 5.08 5.32
N ARG A 53 4.54 4.57 5.75
CA ARG A 53 4.36 3.20 6.28
C ARG A 53 3.08 2.57 5.72
N PRO A 54 3.13 1.99 4.51
CA PRO A 54 1.98 1.33 3.90
C PRO A 54 1.48 0.14 4.74
N ASP A 55 0.16 0.04 4.88
CA ASP A 55 -0.51 -1.13 5.48
C ASP A 55 -0.45 -2.32 4.50
N MET A 56 0.56 -3.17 4.66
CA MET A 56 0.82 -4.31 3.78
C MET A 56 -0.37 -5.27 3.68
N ALA A 57 -1.07 -5.54 4.78
CA ALA A 57 -2.24 -6.42 4.77
C ALA A 57 -3.40 -5.80 3.96
N LEU A 58 -3.58 -4.48 4.01
CA LEU A 58 -4.59 -3.81 3.18
C LEU A 58 -4.19 -3.77 1.70
N LEU A 59 -2.90 -3.62 1.41
CA LEU A 59 -2.39 -3.67 0.04
C LEU A 59 -2.55 -5.08 -0.55
N GLU A 60 -2.19 -6.13 0.19
CA GLU A 60 -2.39 -7.52 -0.22
C GLU A 60 -3.87 -7.83 -0.50
N ALA A 61 -4.76 -7.35 0.35
CA ALA A 61 -6.19 -7.45 0.17
C ALA A 61 -6.68 -6.70 -1.10
N ALA A 62 -6.13 -5.51 -1.39
CA ALA A 62 -6.41 -4.76 -2.60
C ALA A 62 -5.86 -5.42 -3.88
N VAL A 63 -4.68 -6.07 -3.81
CA VAL A 63 -4.13 -6.91 -4.88
C VAL A 63 -5.04 -8.12 -5.13
N LYS A 64 -5.47 -8.83 -4.07
CA LYS A 64 -6.42 -9.95 -4.15
C LYS A 64 -7.76 -9.51 -4.77
N ALA A 65 -8.29 -8.35 -4.36
CA ALA A 65 -9.53 -7.79 -4.89
C ALA A 65 -9.43 -7.30 -6.34
N SER A 66 -8.23 -6.98 -6.82
CA SER A 66 -7.97 -6.65 -8.24
C SER A 66 -7.90 -7.91 -9.13
N GLY A 67 -7.66 -9.09 -8.53
CA GLY A 67 -7.65 -10.37 -9.23
C GLY A 67 -6.57 -10.45 -10.33
N PRO A 68 -6.75 -11.28 -11.38
CA PRO A 68 -5.76 -11.48 -12.43
C PRO A 68 -5.58 -10.26 -13.35
N THR A 69 -6.39 -9.19 -13.20
CA THR A 69 -6.29 -7.97 -14.03
C THR A 69 -4.96 -7.23 -13.87
N ILE A 70 -4.28 -7.43 -12.74
CA ILE A 70 -2.97 -6.82 -12.43
C ILE A 70 -1.84 -7.28 -13.36
N TYR A 71 -2.00 -8.42 -14.03
CA TYR A 71 -0.98 -9.01 -14.92
C TYR A 71 -1.10 -8.57 -16.38
N LYS A 72 -2.15 -7.81 -16.75
CA LYS A 72 -2.36 -7.29 -18.11
C LYS A 72 -2.28 -5.76 -18.07
N SER A 73 -1.40 -5.16 -18.85
CA SER A 73 -1.12 -3.70 -18.84
C SER A 73 -2.38 -2.84 -18.92
N ASP A 74 -3.29 -3.17 -19.84
CA ASP A 74 -4.53 -2.43 -20.12
C ASP A 74 -5.51 -2.45 -18.94
N THR A 75 -5.45 -3.49 -18.11
CA THR A 75 -6.34 -3.67 -16.94
C THR A 75 -5.63 -3.54 -15.60
N ALA A 76 -4.32 -3.34 -15.56
CA ALA A 76 -3.55 -3.16 -14.32
C ALA A 76 -3.71 -1.74 -13.73
N THR A 77 -4.30 -0.81 -14.49
CA THR A 77 -4.43 0.60 -14.12
C THR A 77 -5.86 1.13 -14.30
N ILE A 78 -6.11 2.32 -13.74
CA ILE A 78 -7.35 3.09 -13.82
C ILE A 78 -7.00 4.46 -14.41
N ALA A 79 -7.70 4.84 -15.48
CA ALA A 79 -7.64 6.18 -16.05
C ALA A 79 -8.55 7.12 -15.26
N ALA A 80 -8.00 7.90 -14.33
CA ALA A 80 -8.78 8.78 -13.46
C ALA A 80 -9.47 9.99 -14.15
N SER A 81 -9.29 10.14 -15.47
CA SER A 81 -10.01 11.11 -16.29
C SER A 81 -11.15 10.47 -17.11
N ASP A 82 -11.25 9.14 -17.13
CA ASP A 82 -12.34 8.38 -17.76
C ASP A 82 -13.47 8.21 -16.74
N LYS A 83 -14.64 8.80 -17.04
CA LYS A 83 -15.83 8.74 -16.18
C LYS A 83 -16.45 7.33 -16.16
N ASP A 84 -16.37 6.60 -17.26
CA ASP A 84 -16.91 5.24 -17.35
C ASP A 84 -16.04 4.25 -16.57
N GLU A 85 -14.71 4.42 -16.60
CA GLU A 85 -13.83 3.64 -15.73
C GLU A 85 -14.07 3.92 -14.24
N LEU A 86 -14.23 5.19 -13.86
CA LEU A 86 -14.60 5.54 -12.47
C LEU A 86 -15.98 4.97 -12.09
N ALA A 87 -16.96 4.99 -13.00
CA ALA A 87 -18.27 4.39 -12.79
C ALA A 87 -18.21 2.86 -12.66
N ARG A 88 -17.33 2.17 -13.42
CA ARG A 88 -17.03 0.74 -13.26
C ARG A 88 -16.42 0.43 -11.90
N VAL A 89 -15.48 1.26 -11.42
CA VAL A 89 -14.91 1.12 -10.06
C VAL A 89 -15.98 1.37 -8.98
N LYS A 90 -16.83 2.38 -9.15
CA LYS A 90 -17.96 2.67 -8.24
C LYS A 90 -18.91 1.47 -8.12
N LYS A 91 -19.43 0.98 -9.24
CA LYS A 91 -20.42 -0.12 -9.29
C LYS A 91 -19.80 -1.49 -8.99
N GLY A 92 -18.54 -1.72 -9.34
CA GLY A 92 -17.86 -3.02 -9.23
C GLY A 92 -17.11 -3.22 -7.91
N PHE A 93 -16.35 -2.22 -7.46
CA PHE A 93 -15.54 -2.30 -6.23
C PHE A 93 -16.26 -1.67 -5.04
N ILE A 94 -16.67 -0.40 -5.15
CA ILE A 94 -17.20 0.33 -3.99
C ILE A 94 -18.55 -0.25 -3.54
N ALA A 95 -19.51 -0.42 -4.46
CA ALA A 95 -20.81 -1.00 -4.15
C ALA A 95 -20.72 -2.49 -3.77
N LYS A 96 -20.13 -3.33 -4.62
CA LYS A 96 -20.17 -4.80 -4.44
C LYS A 96 -19.09 -5.39 -3.52
N LYS A 97 -17.92 -4.77 -3.37
CA LYS A 97 -16.83 -5.29 -2.50
C LYS A 97 -16.77 -4.57 -1.15
N LEU A 98 -16.98 -3.25 -1.11
CA LEU A 98 -16.97 -2.49 0.16
C LEU A 98 -18.36 -2.31 0.78
N GLY A 99 -19.43 -2.66 0.06
CA GLY A 99 -20.81 -2.53 0.55
C GLY A 99 -21.22 -1.07 0.78
N VAL A 100 -20.80 -0.15 -0.10
CA VAL A 100 -21.16 1.27 -0.04
C VAL A 100 -22.03 1.61 -1.24
N THR A 101 -23.34 1.69 -1.01
CA THR A 101 -24.38 2.02 -2.00
C THR A 101 -24.68 3.52 -2.08
N ASP A 102 -24.19 4.30 -1.13
CA ASP A 102 -24.28 5.77 -1.13
C ASP A 102 -23.36 6.34 -2.22
N GLU A 103 -23.96 6.85 -3.30
CA GLU A 103 -23.21 7.36 -4.45
C GLU A 103 -22.35 8.57 -4.08
N ALA A 104 -22.86 9.51 -3.28
CA ALA A 104 -22.13 10.71 -2.89
C ALA A 104 -20.86 10.37 -2.08
N LYS A 105 -20.95 9.41 -1.14
CA LYS A 105 -19.77 8.89 -0.42
C LYS A 105 -18.80 8.17 -1.35
N ALA A 106 -19.31 7.41 -2.33
CA ALA A 106 -18.48 6.67 -3.28
C ALA A 106 -17.73 7.60 -4.24
N ASP A 107 -18.39 8.64 -4.78
CA ASP A 107 -17.77 9.64 -5.64
C ASP A 107 -16.76 10.50 -4.85
N ALA A 108 -17.09 10.90 -3.62
CA ALA A 108 -16.15 11.61 -2.74
C ALA A 108 -14.88 10.79 -2.47
N ALA A 109 -15.01 9.50 -2.17
CA ALA A 109 -13.88 8.60 -1.96
C ALA A 109 -13.03 8.39 -3.22
N LEU A 110 -13.65 8.37 -4.41
CA LEU A 110 -12.91 8.34 -5.68
C LEU A 110 -12.12 9.63 -5.91
N VAL A 111 -12.73 10.79 -5.68
CA VAL A 111 -12.06 12.09 -5.80
C VAL A 111 -10.89 12.20 -4.81
N GLU A 112 -11.09 11.78 -3.56
CA GLU A 112 -10.04 11.77 -2.53
C GLU A 112 -8.89 10.82 -2.92
N ALA A 113 -9.18 9.59 -3.35
CA ALA A 113 -8.18 8.62 -3.76
C ALA A 113 -7.40 9.07 -5.00
N VAL A 114 -8.06 9.66 -6.00
CA VAL A 114 -7.43 10.23 -7.19
C VAL A 114 -6.55 11.43 -6.83
N ALA A 115 -6.97 12.28 -5.89
CA ALA A 115 -6.18 13.39 -5.40
C ALA A 115 -4.95 12.92 -4.64
N LYS A 116 -5.09 11.95 -3.73
CA LYS A 116 -3.99 11.36 -2.94
C LYS A 116 -2.95 10.64 -3.78
N TYR A 117 -3.34 9.96 -4.86
CA TYR A 117 -2.40 9.37 -5.83
C TYR A 117 -1.68 10.45 -6.66
N GLY A 118 -2.29 11.63 -6.82
CA GLY A 118 -1.76 12.72 -7.62
C GLY A 118 -2.42 12.79 -9.01
N LYS A 119 -2.89 13.98 -9.35
CA LYS A 119 -3.63 14.23 -10.60
C LYS A 119 -2.79 14.00 -11.85
N SER A 120 -1.49 14.28 -11.78
CA SER A 120 -0.52 14.12 -12.89
C SER A 120 -0.30 12.65 -13.30
N VAL A 121 -0.51 11.69 -12.41
CA VAL A 121 -0.37 10.26 -12.72
C VAL A 121 -1.53 9.82 -13.61
N ARG A 122 -1.30 9.63 -14.92
CA ARG A 122 -2.36 9.24 -15.86
C ARG A 122 -2.83 7.80 -15.67
N ALA A 123 -1.90 6.86 -15.56
CA ALA A 123 -2.18 5.45 -15.30
C ALA A 123 -1.95 5.13 -13.81
N LYS A 124 -3.03 5.02 -13.03
CA LYS A 124 -2.98 4.74 -11.59
C LYS A 124 -3.18 3.26 -11.33
N HIS A 125 -2.27 2.57 -10.64
CA HIS A 125 -2.39 1.12 -10.42
C HIS A 125 -3.64 0.76 -9.62
N ARG A 126 -4.38 -0.24 -10.11
CA ARG A 126 -5.68 -0.63 -9.55
C ARG A 126 -5.61 -1.08 -8.08
N PRO A 127 -4.62 -1.87 -7.63
CA PRO A 127 -4.46 -2.19 -6.20
C PRO A 127 -4.19 -0.97 -5.32
N VAL A 128 -3.34 -0.04 -5.77
CA VAL A 128 -3.03 1.20 -5.03
C VAL A 128 -4.26 2.11 -4.95
N MET A 129 -5.04 2.21 -6.03
CA MET A 129 -6.32 2.93 -6.01
C MET A 129 -7.34 2.29 -5.04
N TYR A 130 -7.47 0.96 -5.08
CA TYR A 130 -8.39 0.22 -4.19
C TYR A 130 -8.00 0.34 -2.71
N TYR A 131 -6.70 0.33 -2.41
CA TYR A 131 -6.13 0.64 -1.10
C TYR A 131 -6.59 2.02 -0.60
N LEU A 132 -6.42 3.06 -1.43
CA LEU A 132 -6.79 4.44 -1.09
C LEU A 132 -8.29 4.61 -0.86
N ILE A 133 -9.13 4.06 -1.76
CA ILE A 133 -10.59 4.08 -1.64
C ILE A 133 -11.04 3.40 -0.34
N ALA A 134 -10.47 2.24 0.00
CA ALA A 134 -10.80 1.53 1.23
C ALA A 134 -10.38 2.29 2.50
N LYS A 135 -9.30 3.09 2.45
CA LYS A 135 -8.91 4.01 3.55
C LYS A 135 -9.86 5.21 3.66
N ALA A 136 -10.18 5.87 2.55
CA ALA A 136 -11.11 7.00 2.52
C ALA A 136 -12.49 6.63 3.10
N LEU A 137 -13.02 5.47 2.70
CA LEU A 137 -14.30 4.94 3.20
C LEU A 137 -14.21 4.28 4.59
N LYS A 138 -13.03 4.21 5.22
CA LYS A 138 -12.77 3.45 6.46
C LYS A 138 -13.21 1.97 6.39
N LYS A 139 -13.24 1.41 5.19
CA LYS A 139 -13.67 0.03 4.87
C LYS A 139 -12.50 -0.96 4.74
N GLY A 140 -11.31 -0.59 5.21
CA GLY A 140 -10.12 -1.44 5.16
C GLY A 140 -10.32 -2.83 5.77
N SER A 141 -11.06 -2.95 6.88
CA SER A 141 -11.39 -4.25 7.49
C SER A 141 -12.29 -5.12 6.61
N VAL A 142 -13.24 -4.52 5.89
CA VAL A 142 -14.14 -5.22 4.96
C VAL A 142 -13.38 -5.71 3.72
N LEU A 143 -12.30 -5.02 3.33
CA LEU A 143 -11.45 -5.48 2.23
C LEU A 143 -10.53 -6.65 2.64
N LYS A 144 -10.10 -6.68 3.92
CA LYS A 144 -9.18 -7.70 4.47
C LYS A 144 -9.87 -9.03 4.82
N GLY A 145 -11.15 -9.00 5.21
CA GLY A 145 -11.98 -10.19 5.49
C GLY A 145 -12.34 -10.95 4.23
#